data_AF-A0A7C5QWX2-F1
#
_entry.id   AF-A0A7C5QWX2-F1
#
_cell.length_a   1.000
_cell.length_b   1.000
_cell.length_c   1.000
_cell.angle_alpha   90.00
_cell.angle_beta   90.00
_cell.angle_gamma   90.00
#
_symmetry.space_group_name_H-M   'P 1'
#
loop_
_entity.id
_entity.type
_entity.pdbx_description
1 polymer ?
#
loop_
_entity_poly.entity_id
_entity_poly.type
_entity_poly.pdbx_seq_one_letter_code
_entity_poly.pdbx_strand_id
1 'polypeptide(L)' 'MNRKGTPPPDFAAGNNLNRAPDGDLRALNFKVRAEFKREFKTYATSNDMSMVQLLQECFEYYKNRH' A
#
# COMPACT_ATOMS: atom_id res chain seq x y z
N MET A 1 27.67 -44.31 -0.81
CA MET A 1 27.09 -43.94 0.50
C MET A 1 26.00 -42.90 0.27
N ASN A 2 24.73 -43.31 0.31
CA ASN A 2 23.59 -42.40 0.13
C ASN A 2 23.11 -41.93 1.51
N ARG A 3 23.26 -40.64 1.82
CA ARG A 3 22.48 -40.00 2.90
C ARG A 3 21.96 -38.68 2.37
N LYS A 4 20.72 -38.75 1.86
CA LYS A 4 19.91 -37.60 1.45
C LYS A 4 19.90 -36.59 2.59
N GLY A 5 20.12 -35.31 2.26
CA GLY A 5 20.10 -34.21 3.23
C GLY A 5 18.78 -34.17 4.00
N THR A 6 18.86 -33.79 5.27
CA THR A 6 17.73 -33.68 6.19
C THR A 6 16.66 -32.73 5.60
N PRO A 7 15.37 -33.12 5.61
CA PRO A 7 14.30 -32.22 5.15
C PRO A 7 14.26 -30.96 6.04
N PRO A 8 13.98 -29.77 5.48
CA PRO A 8 13.86 -28.56 6.26
C PRO A 8 12.71 -28.68 7.27
N PRO A 9 12.84 -28.12 8.49
CA PRO A 9 11.82 -28.20 9.52
C PRO A 9 10.50 -27.52 9.09
N ASP A 10 9.40 -28.18 9.44
CA ASP A 10 8.00 -27.88 9.05
C ASP A 10 7.49 -26.47 9.48
N PHE A 11 8.25 -25.75 10.29
CA PHE A 11 7.84 -24.47 10.88
C PHE A 11 7.95 -23.26 9.95
N ALA A 12 8.39 -23.44 8.70
CA ALA A 12 8.49 -22.36 7.72
C ALA A 12 7.19 -22.04 6.96
N ALA A 13 6.06 -22.69 7.29
CA ALA A 13 4.79 -22.50 6.59
C ALA A 13 3.83 -21.48 7.26
N GLY A 14 4.24 -20.82 8.35
CA GLY A 14 3.38 -19.89 9.10
C GLY A 14 3.55 -18.40 8.77
N ASN A 15 4.65 -18.00 8.12
CA ASN A 15 5.03 -16.59 8.04
C ASN A 15 4.25 -15.75 7.01
N ASN A 16 3.43 -16.40 6.17
CA ASN A 16 2.59 -15.72 5.16
C ASN A 16 1.21 -15.31 5.67
N LEU A 17 0.87 -15.61 6.93
CA LEU A 17 -0.37 -15.19 7.59
C LEU A 17 -0.19 -13.94 8.46
N ASN A 18 1.00 -13.32 8.44
CA ASN A 18 1.22 -12.07 9.14
C ASN A 18 0.57 -10.96 8.31
N ARG A 19 -0.62 -10.51 8.73
CA ARG A 19 -1.23 -9.25 8.27
C ARG A 19 -0.10 -8.22 8.20
N ALA A 20 0.10 -7.65 7.01
CA ALA A 20 1.15 -6.65 6.82
C ALA A 20 1.05 -5.62 7.95
N PRO A 21 2.17 -5.21 8.57
CA PRO A 21 2.15 -4.29 9.70
C PRO A 21 1.27 -3.10 9.36
N ASP A 22 0.55 -2.54 10.34
CA ASP A 22 -0.51 -1.52 10.21
C ASP A 22 -0.08 -0.20 9.50
N GLY A 23 1.13 -0.15 8.94
CA GLY A 23 1.67 0.93 8.09
C GLY A 23 2.14 0.48 6.70
N ASP A 24 1.82 -0.75 6.25
CA ASP A 24 2.14 -1.21 4.90
C ASP A 24 1.23 -0.52 3.87
N LEU A 25 1.73 0.56 3.28
CA LEU A 25 1.06 1.30 2.23
C LEU A 25 0.94 0.43 0.97
N ARG A 26 -0.26 -0.05 0.69
CA ARG A 26 -0.53 -0.80 -0.55
C ARG A 26 -0.84 0.14 -1.72
N ALA A 27 -0.22 -0.15 -2.86
CA ALA A 27 -0.49 0.57 -4.09
C ALA A 27 -1.90 0.24 -4.62
N LEU A 28 -2.74 1.26 -4.78
CA LEU A 28 -4.08 1.14 -5.37
C LEU A 28 -4.06 1.00 -6.91
N ASN A 29 -2.90 1.15 -7.56
CA ASN A 29 -2.70 0.95 -9.00
C ASN A 29 -3.69 1.74 -9.91
N PHE A 30 -3.96 3.01 -9.58
CA PHE A 30 -4.78 3.86 -10.42
C PHE A 30 -4.05 4.30 -11.69
N LYS A 31 -4.72 4.14 -12.84
CA LYS A 31 -4.34 4.81 -14.08
C LYS A 31 -5.14 6.11 -14.18
N VAL A 32 -4.45 7.24 -14.06
CA VAL A 32 -5.02 8.58 -14.18
C VAL A 32 -4.45 9.30 -15.39
N ARG A 33 -5.17 10.30 -15.90
CA ARG A 33 -4.65 11.20 -16.94
C ARG A 33 -3.47 12.00 -16.39
N ALA A 34 -2.51 12.33 -17.26
CA ALA A 34 -1.30 13.06 -16.87
C ALA A 34 -1.61 14.44 -16.30
N GLU A 35 -2.61 15.13 -16.86
CA GLU A 35 -3.09 16.45 -16.41
C GLU A 35 -3.62 16.38 -14.97
N PHE A 36 -4.54 15.45 -14.70
CA PHE A 36 -5.06 15.21 -13.36
C PHE A 36 -3.95 14.89 -12.35
N LYS A 37 -2.98 14.03 -12.72
CA LYS A 37 -1.84 13.72 -11.83
C LYS A 37 -1.05 14.97 -11.46
N ARG A 38 -0.84 15.88 -12.42
CA ARG A 38 -0.11 17.14 -12.20
C ARG A 38 -0.91 18.04 -11.26
N GLU A 39 -2.20 18.25 -11.53
CA GLU A 39 -3.07 19.06 -10.69
C GLU A 39 -3.15 18.51 -9.26
N PHE A 40 -3.34 17.20 -9.12
CA PHE A 40 -3.40 16.51 -7.83
C PHE A 40 -2.09 16.66 -7.04
N LYS A 41 -0.94 16.53 -7.72
CA LYS A 41 0.37 16.76 -7.10
C LYS A 41 0.55 18.22 -6.68
N THR A 42 0.20 19.17 -7.55
CA THR A 42 0.31 20.60 -7.26
C THR A 42 -0.56 20.98 -6.08
N TYR A 43 -1.81 20.49 -6.02
CA TYR A 43 -2.70 20.73 -4.89
C TYR A 43 -2.13 20.16 -3.58
N ALA A 44 -1.63 18.91 -3.62
CA ALA A 44 -0.98 18.31 -2.45
C ALA A 44 0.22 19.15 -1.97
N THR A 45 1.10 19.58 -2.88
CA THR A 45 2.25 20.43 -2.55
C THR A 45 1.84 21.80 -2.00
N SER A 46 0.81 22.44 -2.57
CA SER A 46 0.31 23.74 -2.08
C SER A 46 -0.30 23.66 -0.67
N ASN A 47 -0.75 22.48 -0.24
CA ASN A 47 -1.33 22.27 1.09
C ASN A 47 -0.33 21.60 2.07
N ASP A 48 0.95 21.49 1.70
CA ASP A 48 1.99 20.79 2.50
C ASP A 48 1.62 19.33 2.82
N MET A 49 0.93 18.67 1.88
CA MET A 49 0.46 17.29 2.01
C MET A 49 1.15 16.36 1.01
N SER A 50 1.30 15.10 1.40
CA SER A 50 1.65 14.05 0.43
C SER A 50 0.45 13.68 -0.46
N MET A 51 0.71 13.20 -1.68
CA MET A 51 -0.36 12.68 -2.55
C MET A 51 -1.18 11.56 -1.88
N VAL A 52 -0.54 10.78 -1.00
CA VAL A 52 -1.18 9.70 -0.26
C VAL A 52 -2.10 10.23 0.84
N GLN A 53 -1.70 11.30 1.55
CA GLN A 53 -2.57 11.97 2.53
C GLN A 53 -3.75 12.64 1.85
N LEU A 54 -3.53 13.38 0.76
CA LEU A 54 -4.63 13.99 0.00
C LEU A 54 -5.65 12.93 -0.45
N LEU A 55 -5.19 11.77 -0.90
CA LEU A 55 -6.09 10.67 -1.30
C LEU A 55 -6.92 10.15 -0.13
N GLN A 56 -6.32 9.97 1.05
CA GLN A 56 -7.02 9.52 2.25
C GLN A 56 -8.07 10.55 2.69
N GLU A 57 -7.69 11.83 2.78
CA GLU A 57 -8.59 12.93 3.13
C GLU A 57 -9.77 13.04 2.15
N CYS A 58 -9.52 12.94 0.84
CA CYS A 58 -10.58 12.93 -0.16
C CYS A 58 -11.54 11.75 0.03
N PHE A 59 -11.02 10.56 0.35
CA PHE A 59 -11.84 9.38 0.57
C PHE A 59 -12.67 9.49 1.87
N GLU A 60 -12.07 9.97 2.96
CA GLU A 60 -12.77 10.21 4.22
C GLU A 60 -13.86 11.28 4.08
N TYR A 61 -13.56 12.37 3.38
CA TYR A 61 -14.54 13.41 3.07
C TYR A 61 -15.73 12.85 2.29
N TYR A 62 -15.48 12.02 1.27
CA TYR A 62 -16.53 11.38 0.49
C TYR A 62 -17.37 10.43 1.36
N LYS A 63 -16.73 9.60 2.19
CA LYS A 63 -17.39 8.66 3.12
C LYS A 63 -18.25 9.36 4.17
N ASN A 64 -17.88 10.56 4.61
CA ASN A 64 -18.64 11.31 5.61
C ASN A 64 -19.81 12.11 5.01
N ARG A 65 -19.83 12.28 3.69
CA ARG A 65 -20.83 13.09 2.97
C ARG A 65 -21.76 12.24 2.08
N HIS A 66 -21.66 10.92 2.18
CA HIS A 66 -22.56 9.90 1.60
C HIS A 66 -22.91 8.89 2.68
#